data_AF-W1YHI7-F1
#
_entry.id   AF-W1YHI7-F1
#
_cell.length_a   1.000
_cell.length_b   1.000
_cell.length_c   1.000
_cell.angle_alpha   90.00
_cell.angle_beta   90.00
_cell.angle_gamma   90.00
#
_symmetry.space_group_name_H-M   'P 1'
#
loop_
_entity.id
_entity.type
_entity.pdbx_description
1 polymer ?
#
loop_
_entity_poly.entity_id
_entity_poly.type
_entity_poly.pdbx_seq_one_letter_code
_entity_poly.pdbx_strand_id
1 'polypeptide(L)' 'LNPIQYFPGGARTHTIVMRSKTGTVRFLDTVHMDHKLKTLKAK' A
#
# COMPACT_ATOMS: atom_id res chain seq x y z
N LEU A 1 -3.28 0.44 -11.10
CA LEU A 1 -2.93 0.44 -9.65
C LEU A 1 -3.83 -0.57 -8.96
N ASN A 2 -3.29 -1.38 -8.05
CA ASN A 2 -4.10 -2.30 -7.27
C ASN A 2 -4.88 -1.52 -6.19
N PRO A 3 -6.13 -1.92 -5.89
CA PRO A 3 -6.86 -1.34 -4.77
C PRO A 3 -6.15 -1.64 -3.44
N ILE A 4 -6.56 -0.93 -2.39
CA ILE A 4 -6.09 -1.20 -1.03
C ILE A 4 -6.49 -2.62 -0.65
N GLN A 5 -5.52 -3.42 -0.22
CA GLN A 5 -5.75 -4.77 0.27
C GLN A 5 -5.59 -4.77 1.79
N TYR A 6 -6.70 -4.87 2.51
CA TYR A 6 -6.68 -5.08 3.94
C TYR A 6 -6.42 -6.56 4.25
N PHE A 7 -5.62 -6.81 5.28
CA PHE A 7 -5.34 -8.14 5.79
C PHE A 7 -5.25 -8.10 7.32
N PRO A 8 -5.36 -9.25 8.01
CA PRO A 8 -5.20 -9.29 9.46
C PRO A 8 -3.84 -8.71 9.87
N GLY A 9 -3.86 -7.56 10.54
CA GLY A 9 -2.67 -6.86 11.03
C GLY A 9 -2.14 -5.74 10.13
N GLY A 10 -2.82 -5.40 9.02
CA GLY A 10 -2.36 -4.29 8.18
C GLY A 10 -3.15 -4.04 6.88
N ALA A 11 -2.55 -3.21 6.04
CA ALA A 11 -3.04 -2.90 4.70
C ALA A 11 -1.88 -2.76 3.71
N ARG A 12 -2.07 -3.18 2.45
CA ARG A 12 -1.10 -3.00 1.37
C ARG A 12 -1.62 -1.99 0.36
N THR A 13 -0.79 -1.02 -0.01
CA THR A 13 -1.12 0.04 -0.97
C THR A 13 -0.14 0.03 -2.12
N HIS A 14 -0.64 0.25 -3.34
CA HIS A 14 0.17 0.45 -4.53
C HIS A 14 0.03 1.90 -5.00
N THR A 15 1.15 2.59 -5.16
CA THR A 15 1.18 4.01 -5.52
C THR A 15 2.20 4.27 -6.62
N ILE A 16 1.95 5.26 -7.46
CA ILE A 16 2.91 5.75 -8.45
C ILE A 16 3.26 7.20 -8.09
N VAL A 17 4.55 7.51 -8.01
CA VAL A 17 5.07 8.86 -7.83
C VAL A 17 5.90 9.23 -9.05
N MET A 18 5.65 10.41 -9.61
CA MET A 18 6.33 10.90 -10.82
C MET A 18 6.89 12.30 -10.56
N ARG A 19 8.10 12.57 -11.07
CA ARG A 19 8.74 13.88 -10.95
C ARG A 19 9.25 14.37 -12.30
N SER A 20 8.71 15.50 -12.77
CA SER A 20 9.04 16.08 -14.09
C SER A 20 10.52 16.44 -14.23
N LYS A 21 11.09 17.14 -13.25
CA LYS A 21 12.48 17.63 -13.33
C LYS A 21 13.54 16.51 -13.38
N THR A 22 13.27 15.35 -12.77
CA THR A 22 14.19 14.19 -12.84
C THR A 22 13.72 13.12 -13.83
N GLY A 23 12.54 13.27 -14.44
CA GLY A 23 11.92 12.25 -15.29
C GLY A 23 11.65 10.92 -14.58
N THR A 24 11.73 10.87 -13.25
CA THR A 24 11.67 9.61 -12.50
C THR A 24 10.23 9.20 -12.28
N VAL A 25 9.95 7.93 -12.56
CA VAL A 25 8.71 7.24 -12.19
C VAL A 25 9.05 6.17 -11.17
N ARG A 26 8.35 6.18 -10.02
CA ARG A 26 8.51 5.18 -8.97
C ARG A 26 7.19 4.49 -8.71
N PHE A 27 7.22 3.16 -8.73
CA PHE A 27 6.13 2.32 -8.27
C PHE A 27 6.45 1.95 -6.81
N LEU A 28 5.61 2.39 -5.89
CA LEU A 28 5.75 2.11 -4.47
C LEU A 28 4.71 1.06 -4.10
N ASP A 29 5.19 -0.04 -3.57
CA ASP A 29 4.39 -1.05 -2.93
C ASP A 29 4.71 -1.03 -1.43
N THR A 30 3.71 -0.73 -0.61
CA THR A 30 3.91 -0.44 0.80
C THR A 30 2.97 -1.27 1.64
N VAL A 31 3.53 -1.89 2.67
CA VAL A 31 2.80 -2.63 3.70
C VAL A 31 2.74 -1.77 4.96
N HIS A 32 1.53 -1.39 5.35
CA HIS A 32 1.23 -0.66 6.57
C HIS A 32 0.84 -1.65 7.65
N MET A 33 1.63 -1.76 8.72
CA MET A 33 1.33 -2.63 9.85
C MET A 33 0.51 -1.85 10.88
N ASP A 34 -0.65 -2.38 11.27
CA ASP A 34 -1.51 -1.79 12.29
C ASP A 34 -2.09 -2.88 13.19
N HIS A 35 -1.78 -2.79 14.49
CA HIS A 35 -2.28 -3.71 15.49
C HIS A 35 -3.80 -3.71 15.63
N LYS A 36 -4.48 -2.61 15.30
CA LYS A 36 -5.95 -2.53 15.32
C LYS A 36 -6.60 -3.40 14.25
N LEU A 37 -5.87 -3.68 13.17
CA LEU A 37 -6.35 -4.47 12.04
C LEU A 37 -6.14 -5.98 12.23
N LYS A 38 -5.57 -6.43 13.36
CA LYS A 38 -5.34 -7.86 13.64
C LYS A 38 -6.62 -8.71 13.66
N THR A 39 -7.74 -8.10 13.99
CA THR A 39 -9.04 -8.78 14.12
C THR A 39 -9.84 -8.82 12.83
N LEU A 40 -9.33 -8.22 11.75
CA LEU A 40 -9.94 -8.36 10.43
C LEU A 40 -9.99 -9.84 10.05
N LYS A 41 -11.14 -10.30 9.57
CA LYS A 41 -11.25 -11.62 8.97
C LYS A 41 -10.74 -11.53 7.54
N ALA A 42 -9.83 -12.43 7.17
CA ALA A 42 -9.47 -12.61 5.77
C ALA A 42 -10.75 -12.99 5.00
N LYS A 43 -10.96 -12.35 3.84
CA LYS A 43 -12.08 -12.62 2.96
C LYS A 43 -11.76 -13.80 2.05
#